data_AF-A0A0A9VBL2-F1
#
_entry.id   AF-A0A0A9VBL2-F1
#
_cell.length_a   1.000
_cell.length_b   1.000
_cell.length_c   1.000
_cell.angle_alpha   90.00
_cell.angle_beta   90.00
_cell.angle_gamma   90.00
#
_symmetry.space_group_name_H-M   'P 1'
#
loop_
_entity.id
_entity.type
_entity.pdbx_description
1 polymer ?
#
loop_
_entity_poly.entity_id
_entity_poly.type
_entity_poly.pdbx_seq_one_letter_code
_entity_poly.pdbx_strand_id
1 'polypeptide(L)'
;MEDLHEVENSPHARARLHHCLELYGAAADVLRDALDNLQAHVYGKASQQLAAAVGAAESCEDVWKGEERVPLAGHDREYGRMAIVALGLTNGIV
;
A
#
# COMPACT_ATOMS: atom_id res chain seq x y z
N MET A 1 0.40 -17.35 10.14
CA MET A 1 1.40 -16.60 10.94
C MET A 1 2.77 -17.32 10.92
N GLU A 2 2.83 -18.61 10.59
CA GLU A 2 4.10 -19.35 10.39
C GLU A 2 4.95 -18.86 9.20
N ASP A 3 4.36 -18.33 8.13
CA ASP A 3 5.10 -17.91 6.91
C ASP A 3 6.07 -16.72 7.11
N LEU A 4 5.82 -15.83 8.08
CA LEU A 4 6.69 -14.66 8.28
C LEU A 4 8.02 -15.03 8.97
N HIS A 5 8.00 -16.04 9.85
CA HIS A 5 9.17 -16.44 10.64
C HIS A 5 10.23 -17.20 9.81
N GLU A 6 9.82 -17.95 8.79
CA GLU A 6 10.77 -18.63 7.88
C GLU A 6 11.48 -17.63 6.95
N VAL A 7 10.76 -16.58 6.53
CA VAL A 7 11.24 -15.52 5.63
C VAL A 7 12.27 -14.60 6.31
N GLU A 8 12.16 -14.37 7.62
CA GLU A 8 13.11 -13.58 8.41
C GLU A 8 14.55 -14.13 8.39
N ASN A 9 14.74 -15.42 8.07
CA ASN A 9 16.06 -16.05 8.04
C ASN A 9 16.88 -15.73 6.78
N SER A 10 16.28 -15.15 5.73
CA SER A 10 16.99 -14.73 4.51
C SER A 10 17.29 -13.22 4.54
N PRO A 11 18.57 -12.80 4.47
CA PRO A 11 18.93 -11.38 4.40
C PRO A 11 18.27 -10.63 3.24
N HIS A 12 18.08 -11.31 2.09
CA HIS A 12 17.43 -10.74 0.91
C HIS A 12 15.95 -10.52 1.17
N ALA A 13 15.27 -11.51 1.75
CA ALA A 13 13.85 -11.39 2.07
C ALA A 13 13.61 -10.30 3.13
N ARG A 14 14.48 -10.19 4.14
CA ARG A 14 14.44 -9.09 5.11
C ARG A 14 14.62 -7.71 4.48
N ALA A 15 15.53 -7.58 3.51
CA ALA A 15 15.71 -6.32 2.78
C ALA A 15 14.46 -5.94 1.97
N ARG A 16 13.83 -6.91 1.31
CA ARG A 16 12.56 -6.71 0.59
C ARG A 16 11.41 -6.30 1.53
N LEU A 17 11.28 -6.99 2.66
CA LEU A 17 10.29 -6.64 3.69
C LEU A 17 10.51 -5.21 4.22
N HIS A 18 11.76 -4.81 4.46
CA HIS A 18 12.09 -3.45 4.88
C HIS A 18 11.69 -2.41 3.83
N HIS A 19 11.93 -2.69 2.55
CA HIS A 19 11.53 -1.79 1.48
C HIS A 19 9.99 -1.68 1.36
N CYS A 20 9.27 -2.80 1.46
CA CYS A 20 7.81 -2.77 1.55
C CYS A 20 7.30 -1.98 2.77
N LEU A 21 7.98 -2.10 3.92
CA LEU A 21 7.66 -1.32 5.11
C LEU A 21 7.82 0.19 4.87
N GLU A 22 8.88 0.62 4.18
CA GLU A 22 9.07 2.02 3.80
C GLU A 22 7.96 2.51 2.87
N LEU A 23 7.60 1.72 1.85
CA LEU A 23 6.52 2.05 0.91
C LEU A 23 5.17 2.19 1.63
N TYR A 24 4.82 1.26 2.51
CA TYR A 24 3.59 1.32 3.27
C TYR A 24 3.59 2.41 4.34
N GLY A 25 4.76 2.74 4.92
CA GLY A 25 4.91 3.88 5.80
C GLY A 25 4.59 5.19 5.08
N ALA A 26 5.18 5.41 3.91
CA ALA A 26 4.91 6.58 3.07
C ALA A 26 3.43 6.62 2.63
N ALA A 27 2.85 5.47 2.27
CA ALA A 27 1.45 5.39 1.89
C ALA A 27 0.51 5.72 3.06
N ALA A 28 0.86 5.30 4.28
CA ALA A 28 0.09 5.63 5.49
C ALA A 28 0.09 7.15 5.76
N ASP A 29 1.22 7.84 5.55
CA ASP A 29 1.28 9.30 5.64
C ASP A 29 0.36 9.97 4.61
N VAL A 30 0.42 9.52 3.34
CA VAL A 30 -0.45 10.02 2.27
C VAL A 30 -1.94 9.77 2.56
N LEU A 31 -2.28 8.62 3.16
CA LEU A 31 -3.66 8.30 3.55
C LEU A 31 -4.17 9.19 4.70
N ARG A 32 -3.30 9.58 5.64
CA ARG A 32 -3.65 10.56 6.67
C ARG A 32 -3.94 11.92 6.05
N ASP A 33 -3.09 12.37 5.13
CA ASP A 33 -3.33 13.63 4.42
C ASP A 33 -4.62 13.59 3.59
N ALA A 34 -4.92 12.44 2.98
CA ALA A 34 -6.16 12.23 2.23
C ALA A 34 -7.38 12.37 3.16
N LEU A 35 -7.33 11.77 4.35
CA LEU A 35 -8.38 11.86 5.35
C LEU A 35 -8.62 13.32 5.80
N ASP A 36 -7.54 14.07 6.05
CA ASP A 36 -7.64 15.49 6.42
C ASP A 36 -8.30 16.30 5.29
N ASN A 37 -7.94 16.04 4.03
CA ASN A 37 -8.57 16.70 2.88
C ASN A 37 -10.04 16.30 2.70
N LEU A 38 -10.42 15.04 2.97
CA LEU A 38 -11.83 14.62 2.96
C LEU A 38 -12.64 15.36 4.03
N GLN A 39 -12.12 15.49 5.25
CA GLN A 39 -12.77 16.23 6.33
C GLN A 39 -12.90 17.73 6.02
N ALA A 40 -11.91 18.29 5.31
CA ALA A 40 -11.93 19.66 4.82
C ALA A 40 -12.75 19.86 3.53
N HIS A 41 -13.39 18.81 2.99
CA HIS A 41 -14.16 18.82 1.74
C HIS A 41 -13.32 19.18 0.49
N VAL A 42 -12.00 18.98 0.54
CA VAL A 42 -11.05 19.20 -0.56
C VAL A 42 -10.87 17.90 -1.36
N TYR A 43 -11.95 17.44 -1.99
CA TYR A 43 -12.03 16.11 -2.60
C TYR A 43 -11.04 15.88 -3.75
N GLY A 44 -10.76 16.91 -4.56
CA GLY A 44 -9.79 16.79 -5.65
C GLY A 44 -8.37 16.45 -5.15
N LYS A 45 -7.97 16.98 -3.99
CA LYS A 45 -6.67 16.67 -3.39
C LYS A 45 -6.68 15.27 -2.75
N ALA A 46 -7.77 14.93 -2.04
CA ALA A 46 -7.96 13.61 -1.49
C ALA A 46 -7.90 12.51 -2.57
N SER A 47 -8.55 12.71 -3.72
CA SER A 47 -8.49 11.77 -4.85
C SER A 47 -7.07 11.58 -5.38
N GLN A 48 -6.29 12.65 -5.52
CA GLN A 48 -4.88 12.54 -5.95
C GLN A 48 -4.05 11.74 -4.94
N GLN A 49 -4.26 11.95 -3.65
CA GLN A 49 -3.55 11.24 -2.58
C GLN A 49 -3.95 9.77 -2.52
N LEU A 50 -5.24 9.45 -2.63
CA LEU A 50 -5.73 8.07 -2.71
C LEU A 50 -5.19 7.35 -3.95
N ALA A 51 -5.12 8.02 -5.11
CA ALA A 51 -4.52 7.45 -6.31
C ALA A 51 -3.02 7.15 -6.12
N ALA A 52 -2.28 8.03 -5.44
CA ALA A 52 -0.88 7.76 -5.10
C ALA A 52 -0.74 6.57 -4.14
N ALA A 53 -1.64 6.45 -3.16
CA ALA A 53 -1.63 5.36 -2.19
C ALA A 53 -1.90 3.98 -2.81
N VAL A 54 -2.67 3.89 -3.90
CA VAL A 54 -2.91 2.63 -4.65
C VAL A 54 -1.59 2.01 -5.13
N GLY A 55 -0.64 2.83 -5.58
CA GLY A 55 0.63 2.35 -6.14
C GLY A 55 1.59 1.71 -5.14
N ALA A 56 1.32 1.80 -3.83
CA ALA A 56 2.20 1.23 -2.80
C ALA A 56 2.21 -0.31 -2.83
N ALA A 57 1.05 -0.94 -3.01
CA ALA A 57 0.95 -2.40 -3.12
C ALA A 57 1.66 -2.90 -4.38
N GLU A 58 1.41 -2.28 -5.53
CA GLU A 58 2.06 -2.63 -6.80
C GLU A 58 3.60 -2.50 -6.69
N SER A 59 4.06 -1.42 -6.04
CA SER A 59 5.50 -1.20 -5.81
C SER A 59 6.11 -2.24 -4.87
N CYS A 60 5.38 -2.68 -3.83
CA CYS A 60 5.85 -3.76 -2.96
C CYS A 60 5.88 -5.10 -3.70
N GLU A 61 4.83 -5.45 -4.46
CA GLU A 61 4.81 -6.67 -5.28
C GLU A 61 6.00 -6.72 -6.25
N ASP A 62 6.35 -5.58 -6.85
CA ASP A 62 7.47 -5.43 -7.78
C ASP A 62 8.83 -5.77 -7.15
N VAL A 63 9.00 -5.54 -5.85
CA VAL A 63 10.23 -5.85 -5.10
C VAL A 63 10.45 -7.36 -4.97
N TRP A 64 9.37 -8.13 -5.05
CA TRP A 64 9.37 -9.59 -4.97
C TRP A 64 9.32 -10.26 -6.35
N LYS A 65 9.41 -9.51 -7.47
CA LYS A 65 9.42 -10.08 -8.82
C LYS A 65 10.49 -11.17 -8.96
N GLY A 66 10.08 -12.33 -9.45
CA GLY A 66 10.94 -13.49 -9.67
C GLY A 66 11.08 -14.43 -8.48
N GLU A 67 10.51 -14.11 -7.32
CA GLU A 67 10.46 -14.99 -6.16
C GLU A 67 9.27 -15.97 -6.27
N GLU A 68 9.49 -17.23 -5.87
CA GLU A 68 8.46 -18.27 -5.91
C GLU A 68 7.42 -18.11 -4.79
N ARG A 69 7.84 -17.53 -3.64
CA ARG A 69 6.98 -17.21 -2.50
C ARG A 69 7.07 -15.73 -2.17
N VAL A 70 5.90 -15.09 -2.11
CA VAL A 70 5.74 -13.69 -1.72
C VAL A 70 4.88 -13.64 -0.46
N PRO A 71 5.46 -13.37 0.73
CA PRO A 71 4.75 -13.44 2.00
C PRO A 71 3.67 -12.37 2.17
N LEU A 72 3.76 -11.27 1.42
CA LEU A 72 2.86 -10.12 1.51
C LEU A 72 1.76 -10.10 0.45
N ALA A 73 1.75 -11.01 -0.54
CA ALA A 73 0.84 -10.93 -1.69
C ALA A 73 -0.65 -10.87 -1.31
N GLY A 74 -1.05 -11.55 -0.22
CA GLY A 74 -2.41 -11.46 0.31
C GLY A 74 -2.74 -10.08 0.89
N HIS A 75 -1.78 -9.48 1.61
CA HIS A 75 -1.90 -8.14 2.18
C HIS A 75 -1.87 -7.06 1.12
N ASP A 76 -0.99 -7.18 0.11
CA ASP A 76 -0.87 -6.23 -1.00
C ASP A 76 -2.19 -6.16 -1.79
N ARG A 77 -2.80 -7.31 -2.10
CA ARG A 77 -4.10 -7.39 -2.75
C ARG A 77 -5.23 -6.75 -1.93
N GLU A 78 -5.26 -7.03 -0.63
CA GLU A 78 -6.28 -6.48 0.27
C GLU A 78 -6.17 -4.96 0.37
N TYR A 79 -4.95 -4.47 0.61
CA TYR A 79 -4.64 -3.04 0.65
C TYR A 79 -5.02 -2.35 -0.66
N GLY A 80 -4.58 -2.89 -1.81
CA GLY A 80 -4.86 -2.33 -3.12
C GLY A 80 -6.37 -2.23 -3.39
N ARG A 81 -7.14 -3.27 -3.04
CA ARG A 81 -8.61 -3.24 -3.16
C ARG A 81 -9.22 -2.12 -2.32
N MET A 82 -8.81 -1.97 -1.06
CA MET A 82 -9.34 -0.91 -0.19
C MET A 82 -9.00 0.49 -0.70
N ALA A 83 -7.76 0.70 -1.15
CA ALA A 83 -7.32 1.98 -1.71
C ALA A 83 -8.13 2.36 -2.97
N ILE A 84 -8.39 1.39 -3.86
CA ILE A 84 -9.22 1.59 -5.05
C ILE A 84 -10.68 1.92 -4.69
N VAL A 85 -11.26 1.23 -3.70
CA VAL A 85 -12.62 1.53 -3.25
C VAL A 85 -12.72 2.94 -2.67
N ALA A 86 -11.77 3.34 -1.82
CA ALA A 86 -11.72 4.69 -1.27
C ALA A 86 -11.60 5.77 -2.36
N LEU A 87 -10.73 5.53 -3.36
CA LEU A 87 -10.59 6.41 -4.52
C LEU A 87 -11.89 6.52 -5.33
N GLY A 88 -12.54 5.38 -5.61
CA GLY A 88 -13.80 5.35 -6.36
C GLY A 88 -14.92 6.10 -5.65
N LEU A 89 -15.07 5.90 -4.34
CA LEU A 89 -16.04 6.65 -3.52
C LEU A 89 -15.75 8.15 -3.54
N THR A 90 -14.50 8.55 -3.38
CA THR A 90 -14.11 9.97 -3.35
C THR A 90 -14.35 10.63 -4.71
N ASN A 91 -14.01 9.95 -5.81
CA ASN A 91 -14.26 10.44 -7.16
C ASN A 91 -15.77 10.58 -7.48
N GLY A 92 -16.63 9.80 -6.83
CA GLY A 92 -18.09 9.93 -6.98
C GLY A 92 -18.69 11.14 -6.26
N ILE A 93 -17.92 11.85 -5.42
CA ILE A 93 -18.35 13.09 -4.75
C ILE A 93 -18.07 14.33 -5.63
N VAL A 94 -17.04 14.25 -6.47
CA VAL A 94 -16.53 15.37 -7.30
C VAL A 94 -17.41 15.62 -8.51
#